data_AF-A0A3G8M2G7-F1
#
_entry.id   AF-A0A3G8M2G7-F1
#
_cell.length_a   1.000
_cell.length_b   1.000
_cell.length_c   1.000
_cell.angle_alpha   90.00
_cell.angle_beta   90.00
_cell.angle_gamma   90.00
#
_symmetry.space_group_name_H-M   'P 1'
#
loop_
_entity.id
_entity.type
_entity.pdbx_description
1 polymer ?
#
loop_
_entity_poly.entity_id
_entity_poly.type
_entity_poly.pdbx_seq_one_letter_code
_entity_poly.pdbx_strand_id
1 'polypeptide(L)'
;MIFASFTTVAVPLGYTGTAHVIEGQATVTKANLFSCQNGQSRQSPIGTKTDKGQEFSVPAALQYQEKYFTADLYNECSGVTPASLAEVDLSSVPVIEVDQDGEIITGYIFADNYFELFINGKLIGVDPIPFTPFNSNIVRFKVKKPYDIAIKVVDWEENSGLGTENNRGKQYHPGDGGLIASFSDGTVTNSDWSAQTFYTAPIYDLSCATEKGQQRLTKRCDTEGRDSYDKAYSLHWQISQDWQTNNEYVTWPKSVEFTEQQIGVDNKKAYMNFQQQFSGAGAAFIWSSNVILDNLVLFRYQVK
;
A
#
# COMPACT_ATOMS: atom_id res chain seq x y z
N MET A 1 27.74 -37.44 -27.59
CA MET A 1 26.43 -36.99 -27.06
C MET A 1 26.67 -36.45 -25.67
N ILE A 2 26.57 -35.13 -25.51
CA ILE A 2 26.68 -34.48 -24.21
C ILE A 2 25.26 -34.42 -23.65
N PHE A 3 24.98 -35.18 -22.60
CA PHE A 3 23.73 -35.09 -21.86
C PHE A 3 23.78 -33.84 -20.99
N ALA A 4 22.95 -32.84 -21.32
CA ALA A 4 22.70 -31.70 -20.46
C ALA A 4 21.89 -32.19 -19.24
N SER A 5 22.50 -32.12 -18.06
CA SER A 5 21.82 -32.34 -16.79
C SER A 5 20.98 -31.11 -16.48
N PHE A 6 19.66 -31.25 -16.55
CA PHE A 6 18.73 -30.25 -16.04
C PHE A 6 18.65 -30.42 -14.52
N THR A 7 19.29 -29.52 -13.77
CA THR A 7 19.04 -29.37 -12.34
C THR A 7 17.64 -28.81 -12.15
N THR A 8 16.70 -29.67 -11.76
CA THR A 8 15.40 -29.26 -11.24
C THR A 8 15.62 -28.55 -9.91
N VAL A 9 15.42 -27.22 -9.88
CA VAL A 9 15.34 -26.47 -8.63
C VAL A 9 14.14 -27.01 -7.86
N ALA A 10 14.40 -27.64 -6.72
CA ALA A 10 13.35 -28.16 -5.86
C ALA A 10 12.51 -26.97 -5.37
N VAL A 11 11.20 -27.02 -5.63
CA VAL A 11 10.23 -26.09 -5.01
C VAL A 11 10.42 -26.25 -3.49
N PRO A 12 10.67 -25.16 -2.74
CA PRO A 12 10.85 -25.27 -1.31
C PRO A 12 9.57 -25.86 -0.69
N LEU A 13 9.73 -27.00 0.01
CA LEU A 13 8.63 -27.72 0.62
C LEU A 13 7.84 -26.77 1.56
N GLY A 14 6.54 -26.63 1.35
CA GLY A 14 5.65 -26.05 2.37
C GLY A 14 4.45 -25.25 1.86
N TYR A 15 4.59 -24.52 0.75
CA TYR A 15 3.52 -23.69 0.20
C TYR A 15 2.95 -24.30 -1.09
N THR A 16 1.63 -24.44 -1.16
CA THR A 16 0.90 -25.04 -2.30
C THR A 16 -0.11 -24.08 -2.95
N GLY A 17 -0.02 -22.78 -2.64
CA GLY A 17 -0.89 -21.76 -3.23
C GLY A 17 -0.43 -21.32 -4.62
N THR A 18 -1.09 -20.28 -5.14
CA THR A 18 -0.88 -19.78 -6.51
C THR A 18 0.24 -18.76 -6.65
N ALA A 19 0.84 -18.27 -5.55
CA ALA A 19 1.89 -17.28 -5.61
C ALA A 19 3.17 -17.77 -6.29
N HIS A 20 3.90 -16.84 -6.89
CA HIS A 20 5.32 -16.99 -7.18
C HIS A 20 6.10 -16.86 -5.87
N VAL A 21 6.82 -17.92 -5.50
CA VAL A 21 7.65 -17.96 -4.28
C VAL A 21 9.08 -17.59 -4.66
N ILE A 22 9.59 -16.50 -4.10
CA ILE A 22 10.94 -15.98 -4.42
C ILE A 22 11.76 -15.81 -3.14
N GLU A 23 12.92 -16.45 -3.09
CA GLU A 23 13.86 -16.38 -1.96
C GLU A 23 14.73 -15.11 -2.00
N GLY A 24 15.06 -14.57 -0.83
CA GLY A 24 16.15 -13.61 -0.66
C GLY A 24 15.82 -12.17 -1.04
N GLN A 25 16.84 -11.31 -1.12
CA GLN A 25 16.69 -9.88 -1.45
C GLN A 25 16.38 -9.65 -2.93
N ALA A 26 15.82 -8.49 -3.24
CA ALA A 26 15.66 -8.04 -4.62
C ALA A 26 16.96 -7.48 -5.20
N THR A 27 17.06 -7.47 -6.53
CA THR A 27 18.08 -6.64 -7.20
C THR A 27 17.62 -5.20 -7.17
N VAL A 28 18.29 -4.35 -6.39
CA VAL A 28 17.92 -2.92 -6.26
C VAL A 28 18.18 -2.20 -7.57
N THR A 29 17.13 -1.66 -8.18
CA THR A 29 17.19 -0.88 -9.44
C THR A 29 17.21 0.63 -9.16
N LYS A 30 16.67 1.05 -8.02
CA LYS A 30 16.77 2.42 -7.51
C LYS A 30 16.99 2.39 -6.01
N ALA A 31 18.12 2.92 -5.53
CA ALA A 31 18.45 2.88 -4.11
C ALA A 31 17.52 3.72 -3.22
N ASN A 32 17.00 4.82 -3.76
CA ASN A 32 16.10 5.71 -3.04
C ASN A 32 15.18 6.45 -4.02
N LEU A 33 13.86 6.35 -3.82
CA LEU A 33 12.84 6.98 -4.66
C LEU A 33 12.62 8.45 -4.30
N PHE A 34 12.79 8.79 -3.02
CA PHE A 34 12.42 10.08 -2.44
C PHE A 34 13.46 10.62 -1.46
N SER A 35 13.66 11.93 -1.48
CA SER A 35 14.42 12.65 -0.47
C SER A 35 13.58 13.79 0.09
N CYS A 36 13.49 13.88 1.41
CA CYS A 36 12.82 14.96 2.10
C CYS A 36 13.58 16.28 1.93
N GLN A 37 12.97 17.31 1.33
CA GLN A 37 13.60 18.63 1.20
C GLN A 37 13.84 19.28 2.57
N ASN A 38 12.85 19.18 3.46
CA ASN A 38 12.89 19.74 4.80
C ASN A 38 12.92 18.62 5.86
N GLY A 39 14.09 18.01 6.06
CA GLY A 39 14.29 17.03 7.13
C GLY A 39 14.91 15.72 6.67
N GLN A 40 14.52 14.62 7.31
CA GLN A 40 15.01 13.29 6.99
C GLN A 40 13.85 12.42 6.52
N SER A 41 14.11 11.63 5.48
CA SER A 41 13.25 10.53 5.07
C SER A 41 14.02 9.22 5.19
N ARG A 42 13.28 8.13 5.43
CA ARG A 42 13.84 6.78 5.33
C ARG A 42 14.12 6.42 3.88
N GLN A 43 15.02 5.46 3.69
CA GLN A 43 15.38 5.00 2.34
C GLN A 43 14.17 4.30 1.71
N SER A 44 13.85 4.66 0.48
CA SER A 44 12.72 4.13 -0.27
C SER A 44 13.22 3.39 -1.52
N PRO A 45 13.90 2.25 -1.37
CA PRO A 45 14.44 1.53 -2.52
C PRO A 45 13.33 0.92 -3.37
N ILE A 46 13.62 0.79 -4.66
CA ILE A 46 12.86 -0.04 -5.60
C ILE A 46 13.80 -1.15 -6.07
N GLY A 47 13.30 -2.38 -6.02
CA GLY A 47 14.01 -3.56 -6.49
C GLY A 47 13.20 -4.38 -7.47
N THR A 48 13.86 -5.38 -8.04
CA THR A 48 13.28 -6.34 -8.95
C THR A 48 13.54 -7.76 -8.45
N LYS A 49 12.49 -8.59 -8.51
CA LYS A 49 12.53 -10.04 -8.31
C LYS A 49 12.00 -10.75 -9.55
N THR A 50 12.51 -11.97 -9.82
CA THR A 50 12.12 -12.75 -11.00
C THR A 50 11.84 -14.20 -10.63
N ASP A 51 10.75 -14.76 -11.14
CA ASP A 51 10.47 -16.20 -11.11
C ASP A 51 9.95 -16.66 -12.48
N LYS A 52 10.53 -17.72 -13.04
CA LYS A 52 10.10 -18.32 -14.33
C LYS A 52 9.93 -17.31 -15.49
N GLY A 53 10.79 -16.28 -15.53
CA GLY A 53 10.75 -15.22 -16.54
C GLY A 53 9.71 -14.12 -16.28
N GLN A 54 8.93 -14.22 -15.21
CA GLN A 54 8.04 -13.15 -14.74
C GLN A 54 8.81 -12.23 -13.79
N GLU A 55 8.70 -10.93 -14.04
CA GLU A 55 9.31 -9.88 -13.22
C GLU A 55 8.30 -9.27 -12.24
N PHE A 56 8.76 -8.95 -11.04
CA PHE A 56 8.03 -8.27 -9.97
C PHE A 56 8.86 -7.09 -9.44
N SER A 57 8.32 -5.87 -9.55
CA SER A 57 8.89 -4.70 -8.87
C SER A 57 8.49 -4.72 -7.39
N VAL A 58 9.45 -4.50 -6.51
CA VAL A 58 9.22 -4.45 -5.06
C VAL A 58 9.58 -3.07 -4.48
N PRO A 59 8.77 -2.53 -3.55
CA PRO A 59 7.54 -3.16 -3.03
C PRO A 59 6.38 -3.19 -4.02
N ALA A 60 6.39 -2.37 -5.07
CA ALA A 60 5.41 -2.42 -6.15
C ALA A 60 5.89 -1.75 -7.45
N ALA A 61 5.15 -1.99 -8.55
CA ALA A 61 5.23 -1.16 -9.76
C ALA A 61 4.35 0.09 -9.59
N LEU A 62 4.91 1.28 -9.79
CA LEU A 62 4.34 2.55 -9.33
C LEU A 62 4.12 3.59 -10.46
N GLN A 63 3.16 4.49 -10.24
CA GLN A 63 2.89 5.71 -11.01
C GLN A 63 3.57 6.95 -10.39
N TYR A 64 4.65 6.74 -9.62
CA TYR A 64 5.33 7.77 -8.86
C TYR A 64 6.03 8.81 -9.76
N GLN A 65 5.31 9.88 -10.08
CA GLN A 65 5.80 11.03 -10.85
C GLN A 65 5.23 12.30 -10.23
N GLU A 66 6.04 13.34 -10.09
CA GLU A 66 5.69 14.59 -9.38
C GLU A 66 4.39 15.24 -9.90
N LYS A 67 4.14 15.19 -11.21
CA LYS A 67 2.89 15.70 -11.81
C LYS A 67 1.61 15.00 -11.33
N TYR A 68 1.72 13.86 -10.65
CA TYR A 68 0.61 13.10 -10.10
C TYR A 68 0.54 13.19 -8.58
N PHE A 69 1.44 13.93 -7.92
CA PHE A 69 1.40 14.06 -6.46
C PHE A 69 0.11 14.74 -6.01
N THR A 70 -0.51 14.17 -4.98
CA THR A 70 -1.67 14.76 -4.34
C THR A 70 -1.30 16.03 -3.58
N ALA A 71 -2.29 16.88 -3.31
CA ALA A 71 -2.07 18.06 -2.48
C ALA A 71 -1.84 17.63 -1.03
N ASP A 72 -0.91 18.28 -0.35
CA ASP A 72 -0.64 18.02 1.07
C ASP A 72 -1.79 18.53 1.94
N LEU A 73 -2.34 17.67 2.78
CA LEU A 73 -3.04 18.09 4.00
C LEU A 73 -2.00 18.41 5.08
N TYR A 74 -0.99 17.54 5.20
CA TYR A 74 0.16 17.70 6.07
C TYR A 74 1.35 16.94 5.49
N ASN A 75 2.48 17.61 5.34
CA ASN A 75 3.73 17.05 4.84
C ASN A 75 4.91 17.91 5.33
N GLU A 76 5.71 17.36 6.25
CA GLU A 76 6.88 18.06 6.79
C GLU A 76 7.93 18.31 5.70
N CYS A 77 8.03 17.44 4.69
CA CYS A 77 9.04 17.58 3.64
C CYS A 77 8.77 18.75 2.71
N SER A 78 7.51 19.09 2.44
CA SER A 78 7.15 20.30 1.68
C SER A 78 7.01 21.55 2.57
N GLY A 79 6.97 21.36 3.89
CA GLY A 79 6.77 22.43 4.87
C GLY A 79 5.29 22.74 5.15
N VAL A 80 4.36 22.02 4.50
CA VAL A 80 2.92 22.14 4.75
C VAL A 80 2.59 21.45 6.08
N THR A 81 2.52 22.21 7.17
CA THR A 81 2.36 21.66 8.53
C THR A 81 1.21 22.30 9.32
N PRO A 82 -0.01 22.40 8.75
CA PRO A 82 -1.12 23.04 9.45
C PRO A 82 -1.50 22.28 10.74
N ALA A 83 -1.92 23.03 11.75
CA ALA A 83 -2.34 22.47 13.04
C ALA A 83 -3.74 21.86 13.00
N SER A 84 -4.57 22.26 12.04
CA SER A 84 -5.93 21.74 11.84
C SER A 84 -6.45 22.09 10.44
N LEU A 85 -7.60 21.53 10.06
CA LEU A 85 -8.23 21.81 8.76
C LEU A 85 -8.56 23.32 8.56
N ALA A 86 -8.72 24.10 9.63
CA ALA A 86 -9.04 25.52 9.54
C ALA A 86 -7.93 26.36 8.87
N GLU A 87 -6.70 25.85 8.83
CA GLU A 87 -5.54 26.51 8.20
C GLU A 87 -5.33 26.08 6.74
N VAL A 88 -6.18 25.19 6.23
CA VAL A 88 -6.02 24.57 4.91
C VAL A 88 -6.92 25.27 3.89
N ASP A 89 -6.32 25.82 2.84
CA ASP A 89 -7.07 26.38 1.72
C ASP A 89 -7.48 25.30 0.71
N LEU A 90 -8.66 24.70 0.93
CA LEU A 90 -9.23 23.69 0.03
C LEU A 90 -9.51 24.22 -1.39
N SER A 91 -9.64 25.54 -1.57
CA SER A 91 -9.92 26.12 -2.88
C SER A 91 -8.70 26.07 -3.81
N SER A 92 -7.50 26.02 -3.22
CA SER A 92 -6.23 25.87 -3.95
C SER A 92 -5.98 24.45 -4.48
N VAL A 93 -6.68 23.45 -3.94
CA VAL A 93 -6.51 22.04 -4.33
C VAL A 93 -7.11 21.83 -5.73
N PRO A 94 -6.31 21.38 -6.73
CA PRO A 94 -6.80 21.14 -8.09
C PRO A 94 -7.92 20.11 -8.14
N VAL A 95 -8.88 20.33 -9.03
CA VAL A 95 -9.98 19.39 -9.28
C VAL A 95 -9.70 18.60 -10.55
N ILE A 96 -9.62 17.28 -10.44
CA ILE A 96 -9.47 16.40 -11.60
C ILE A 96 -10.86 16.03 -12.13
N GLU A 97 -11.16 16.44 -13.35
CA GLU A 97 -12.44 16.10 -13.98
C GLU A 97 -12.44 14.64 -14.46
N VAL A 98 -13.27 13.78 -13.86
CA VAL A 98 -13.56 12.42 -14.33
C VAL A 98 -14.78 12.46 -15.24
N ASP A 99 -15.87 13.08 -14.77
CA ASP A 99 -17.12 13.28 -15.50
C ASP A 99 -17.50 14.77 -15.55
N GLN A 100 -17.79 15.28 -16.74
CA GLN A 100 -18.13 16.69 -16.95
C GLN A 100 -19.41 17.10 -16.20
N ASP A 101 -20.39 16.21 -16.08
CA ASP A 101 -21.67 16.41 -15.39
C ASP A 101 -21.67 15.87 -13.94
N GLY A 102 -20.49 15.57 -13.39
CA GLY A 102 -20.31 15.10 -12.02
C GLY A 102 -20.35 16.18 -10.95
N GLU A 103 -20.31 15.74 -9.71
CA GLU A 103 -20.15 16.57 -8.51
C GLU A 103 -18.69 16.57 -8.05
N ILE A 104 -18.25 17.67 -7.42
CA ILE A 104 -16.90 17.73 -6.85
C ILE A 104 -16.90 17.00 -5.52
N ILE A 105 -16.09 15.94 -5.44
CA ILE A 105 -15.81 15.19 -4.23
C ILE A 105 -14.44 15.60 -3.70
N THR A 106 -14.38 15.95 -2.42
CA THR A 106 -13.12 16.16 -1.69
C THR A 106 -12.84 14.90 -0.86
N GLY A 107 -11.64 14.33 -1.01
CA GLY A 107 -11.18 13.21 -0.22
C GLY A 107 -10.01 13.60 0.68
N TYR A 108 -9.99 13.06 1.89
CA TYR A 108 -8.85 13.11 2.82
C TYR A 108 -8.30 11.70 2.98
N ILE A 109 -6.98 11.54 2.82
CA ILE A 109 -6.34 10.23 2.82
C ILE A 109 -5.09 10.26 3.68
N PHE A 110 -4.95 9.26 4.54
CA PHE A 110 -3.72 8.94 5.26
C PHE A 110 -3.35 7.48 4.99
N ALA A 111 -2.09 7.24 4.64
CA ALA A 111 -1.56 5.91 4.38
C ALA A 111 -0.34 5.63 5.26
N ASP A 112 -0.25 4.40 5.73
CA ASP A 112 0.94 3.77 6.27
C ASP A 112 1.39 2.73 5.21
N ASN A 113 2.21 3.07 4.21
CA ASN A 113 2.85 4.36 3.95
C ASN A 113 2.37 5.08 2.68
N TYR A 114 2.10 4.36 1.61
CA TYR A 114 1.92 4.95 0.27
C TYR A 114 0.61 4.53 -0.39
N PHE A 115 0.03 5.41 -1.23
CA PHE A 115 -1.13 5.07 -2.05
C PHE A 115 -1.09 5.63 -3.48
N GLU A 116 -1.86 5.00 -4.37
CA GLU A 116 -2.28 5.53 -5.68
C GLU A 116 -3.81 5.43 -5.78
N LEU A 117 -4.48 6.56 -6.01
CA LEU A 117 -5.94 6.64 -6.11
C LEU A 117 -6.39 6.73 -7.57
N PHE A 118 -7.36 5.90 -7.93
CA PHE A 118 -8.05 5.94 -9.21
C PHE A 118 -9.57 6.03 -9.01
N ILE A 119 -10.23 6.81 -9.87
CA ILE A 119 -11.68 6.92 -9.93
C ILE A 119 -12.13 6.57 -11.35
N ASN A 120 -13.00 5.56 -11.49
CA ASN A 120 -13.39 4.98 -12.79
C ASN A 120 -12.17 4.65 -13.68
N GLY A 121 -11.06 4.20 -13.07
CA GLY A 121 -9.80 3.90 -13.75
C GLY A 121 -8.91 5.10 -14.06
N LYS A 122 -9.38 6.34 -13.89
CA LYS A 122 -8.57 7.55 -14.06
C LYS A 122 -7.71 7.79 -12.82
N LEU A 123 -6.40 7.92 -12.98
CA LEU A 123 -5.48 8.29 -11.91
C LEU A 123 -5.83 9.70 -11.41
N ILE A 124 -6.18 9.79 -10.12
CA ILE A 124 -6.45 11.06 -9.42
C ILE A 124 -5.17 11.56 -8.76
N GLY A 125 -4.37 10.67 -8.20
CA GLY A 125 -3.09 11.08 -7.66
C GLY A 125 -2.39 9.97 -6.91
N VAL A 126 -1.16 10.26 -6.56
CA VAL A 126 -0.29 9.38 -5.80
C VAL A 126 0.26 10.12 -4.59
N ASP A 127 0.52 9.39 -3.53
CA ASP A 127 1.15 9.95 -2.34
C ASP A 127 2.54 10.55 -2.67
N PRO A 128 2.86 11.79 -2.30
CA PRO A 128 4.19 12.37 -2.51
C PRO A 128 5.29 11.75 -1.65
N ILE A 129 4.95 11.00 -0.58
CA ILE A 129 5.91 10.39 0.34
C ILE A 129 5.77 8.86 0.30
N PRO A 130 6.79 8.13 -0.19
CA PRO A 130 6.70 6.68 -0.28
C PRO A 130 6.78 5.96 1.07
N PHE A 131 7.56 6.49 2.03
CA PHE A 131 7.85 5.79 3.28
C PHE A 131 7.64 6.67 4.51
N THR A 132 8.60 7.55 4.84
CA THR A 132 8.49 8.48 5.96
C THR A 132 9.20 9.79 5.64
N PRO A 133 8.85 10.92 6.28
CA PRO A 133 7.86 11.08 7.35
C PRO A 133 6.42 10.82 6.90
N PHE A 134 5.55 10.46 7.84
CA PHE A 134 4.13 10.28 7.54
C PHE A 134 3.49 11.60 7.12
N ASN A 135 2.64 11.54 6.10
CA ASN A 135 1.88 12.66 5.57
C ASN A 135 0.39 12.31 5.47
N SER A 136 -0.41 13.33 5.19
CA SER A 136 -1.82 13.16 4.83
C SER A 136 -2.14 14.06 3.65
N ASN A 137 -3.13 13.67 2.88
CA ASN A 137 -3.33 14.15 1.53
C ASN A 137 -4.77 14.61 1.30
N ILE A 138 -4.93 15.58 0.41
CA ILE A 138 -6.21 16.07 -0.09
C ILE A 138 -6.29 15.77 -1.57
N VAL A 139 -7.41 15.20 -1.99
CA VAL A 139 -7.76 15.01 -3.39
C VAL A 139 -9.07 15.69 -3.68
N ARG A 140 -9.23 16.26 -4.88
CA ARG A 140 -10.51 16.72 -5.38
C ARG A 140 -10.73 16.21 -6.79
N PHE A 141 -11.87 15.62 -7.03
CA PHE A 141 -12.23 15.10 -8.35
C PHE A 141 -13.71 15.36 -8.62
N LYS A 142 -14.05 15.51 -9.91
CA LYS A 142 -15.43 15.70 -10.36
C LYS A 142 -15.92 14.42 -10.98
N VAL A 143 -16.93 13.77 -10.40
CA VAL A 143 -17.41 12.44 -10.83
C VAL A 143 -18.91 12.31 -10.67
N LYS A 144 -19.55 11.48 -11.48
CA LYS A 144 -20.97 11.17 -11.39
C LYS A 144 -21.19 9.81 -10.72
N LYS A 145 -22.19 9.73 -9.83
CA LYS A 145 -22.61 8.46 -9.21
C LYS A 145 -23.45 7.58 -10.17
N PRO A 146 -23.35 6.24 -10.07
CA PRO A 146 -22.37 5.49 -9.27
C PRO A 146 -20.97 5.57 -9.89
N TYR A 147 -19.93 5.45 -9.05
CA TYR A 147 -18.53 5.40 -9.52
C TYR A 147 -17.69 4.42 -8.71
N ASP A 148 -16.63 3.93 -9.33
CA ASP A 148 -15.68 3.01 -8.72
C ASP A 148 -14.47 3.77 -8.17
N ILE A 149 -14.08 3.42 -6.94
CA ILE A 149 -12.82 3.80 -6.33
C ILE A 149 -11.89 2.60 -6.36
N ALA A 150 -10.67 2.80 -6.85
CA ALA A 150 -9.59 1.83 -6.78
C ALA A 150 -8.37 2.46 -6.11
N ILE A 151 -7.78 1.77 -5.14
CA ILE A 151 -6.62 2.28 -4.39
C ILE A 151 -5.55 1.20 -4.36
N LYS A 152 -4.36 1.48 -4.87
CA LYS A 152 -3.18 0.66 -4.61
C LYS A 152 -2.51 1.22 -3.38
N VAL A 153 -2.18 0.36 -2.42
CA VAL A 153 -1.47 0.75 -1.21
C VAL A 153 -0.23 -0.10 -0.99
N VAL A 154 0.79 0.52 -0.41
CA VAL A 154 2.09 -0.10 -0.17
C VAL A 154 2.52 0.18 1.26
N ASP A 155 2.83 -0.89 1.99
CA ASP A 155 3.70 -0.84 3.17
C ASP A 155 5.14 -0.92 2.67
N TRP A 156 5.93 0.12 2.95
CA TRP A 156 7.21 0.31 2.27
C TRP A 156 8.33 -0.44 2.99
N GLU A 157 9.24 -1.03 2.21
CA GLU A 157 10.37 -1.78 2.75
C GLU A 157 11.70 -1.04 2.54
N GLU A 158 12.53 -1.05 3.59
CA GLU A 158 13.90 -0.50 3.56
C GLU A 158 14.89 -1.56 3.04
N ASN A 159 14.64 -2.82 3.39
CA ASN A 159 15.39 -3.97 2.91
C ASN A 159 14.68 -4.58 1.69
N SER A 160 14.95 -4.03 0.50
CA SER A 160 14.22 -4.36 -0.73
C SER A 160 14.09 -5.86 -1.02
N GLY A 161 12.85 -6.30 -1.23
CA GLY A 161 12.44 -7.68 -1.47
C GLY A 161 12.22 -8.53 -0.23
N LEU A 162 12.47 -8.02 0.98
CA LEU A 162 12.32 -8.78 2.23
C LEU A 162 11.08 -8.42 3.03
N GLY A 163 10.40 -7.32 2.73
CA GLY A 163 9.27 -6.79 3.52
C GLY A 163 9.69 -6.33 4.91
N THR A 164 10.96 -5.93 5.08
CA THR A 164 11.51 -5.55 6.38
C THR A 164 12.23 -4.23 6.35
N GLU A 165 12.41 -3.67 7.53
CA GLU A 165 12.91 -2.33 7.76
C GLU A 165 13.71 -2.26 9.07
N ASN A 166 14.55 -1.23 9.22
CA ASN A 166 15.25 -1.01 10.48
C ASN A 166 14.35 -0.27 11.47
N ASN A 167 13.66 -1.02 12.32
CA ASN A 167 12.67 -0.48 13.24
C ASN A 167 12.62 -1.26 14.56
N ARG A 168 12.12 -0.61 15.61
CA ARG A 168 11.91 -1.19 16.96
C ARG A 168 13.16 -1.93 17.51
N GLY A 169 14.35 -1.43 17.17
CA GLY A 169 15.64 -1.99 17.60
C GLY A 169 16.10 -3.23 16.82
N LYS A 170 15.45 -3.57 15.70
CA LYS A 170 15.78 -4.70 14.83
C LYS A 170 16.10 -4.21 13.42
N GLN A 171 17.16 -4.76 12.80
CA GLN A 171 17.56 -4.37 11.44
C GLN A 171 16.60 -4.90 10.36
N TYR A 172 15.87 -5.98 10.67
CA TYR A 172 14.92 -6.65 9.80
C TYR A 172 13.60 -6.84 10.55
N HIS A 173 12.92 -5.75 10.86
CA HIS A 173 11.56 -5.76 11.42
C HIS A 173 10.54 -5.72 10.28
N PRO A 174 9.50 -6.55 10.23
CA PRO A 174 8.41 -6.35 9.27
C PRO A 174 7.64 -5.08 9.60
N GLY A 175 7.35 -4.25 8.59
CA GLY A 175 6.54 -3.05 8.75
C GLY A 175 5.09 -3.36 9.09
N ASP A 176 4.28 -2.32 9.27
CA ASP A 176 2.84 -2.47 9.27
C ASP A 176 2.20 -1.43 8.36
N GLY A 177 1.23 -1.88 7.56
CA GLY A 177 0.51 -1.04 6.63
C GLY A 177 -0.73 -0.38 7.24
N GLY A 178 -1.45 0.39 6.44
CA GLY A 178 -2.74 0.93 6.84
C GLY A 178 -3.26 1.99 5.87
N LEU A 179 -4.57 2.03 5.66
CA LEU A 179 -5.21 3.10 4.91
C LEU A 179 -6.45 3.58 5.65
N ILE A 180 -6.58 4.89 5.81
CA ILE A 180 -7.83 5.52 6.24
C ILE A 180 -8.17 6.67 5.31
N ALA A 181 -9.41 6.71 4.85
CA ALA A 181 -9.89 7.79 3.99
C ALA A 181 -11.37 8.11 4.23
N SER A 182 -11.70 9.38 4.03
CA SER A 182 -13.08 9.86 3.96
C SER A 182 -13.27 10.75 2.74
N PHE A 183 -14.50 10.79 2.24
CA PHE A 183 -14.89 11.57 1.08
C PHE A 183 -16.13 12.40 1.41
N SER A 184 -16.23 13.59 0.83
CA SER A 184 -17.29 14.57 1.12
C SER A 184 -18.70 14.11 0.73
N ASP A 185 -18.83 13.02 -0.01
CA ASP A 185 -20.11 12.39 -0.36
C ASP A 185 -20.60 11.37 0.68
N GLY A 186 -19.88 11.23 1.80
CA GLY A 186 -20.15 10.29 2.89
C GLY A 186 -19.47 8.93 2.73
N THR A 187 -18.74 8.69 1.64
CA THR A 187 -17.95 7.46 1.49
C THR A 187 -16.79 7.48 2.49
N VAL A 188 -16.59 6.37 3.20
CA VAL A 188 -15.49 6.18 4.16
C VAL A 188 -14.86 4.80 4.00
N THR A 189 -13.60 4.66 4.40
CA THR A 189 -12.96 3.33 4.51
C THR A 189 -13.57 2.54 5.66
N ASN A 190 -13.99 1.31 5.37
CA ASN A 190 -14.54 0.36 6.33
C ASN A 190 -14.44 -1.08 5.77
N SER A 191 -15.01 -2.05 6.47
CA SER A 191 -15.04 -3.48 6.09
C SER A 191 -15.91 -3.81 4.86
N ASP A 192 -16.61 -2.85 4.25
CA ASP A 192 -17.36 -3.09 3.01
C ASP A 192 -16.48 -3.05 1.75
N TRP A 193 -15.25 -2.53 1.86
CA TRP A 193 -14.29 -2.47 0.75
C TRP A 193 -13.80 -3.87 0.39
N SER A 194 -13.59 -4.13 -0.90
CA SER A 194 -12.87 -5.32 -1.36
C SER A 194 -11.36 -5.07 -1.25
N ALA A 195 -10.60 -6.04 -0.75
CA ALA A 195 -9.16 -5.95 -0.50
C ALA A 195 -8.44 -7.24 -0.95
N GLN A 196 -7.35 -7.10 -1.71
CA GLN A 196 -6.56 -8.24 -2.16
C GLN A 196 -5.05 -7.93 -2.12
N THR A 197 -4.30 -8.81 -1.46
CA THR A 197 -2.84 -8.71 -1.29
C THR A 197 -2.08 -9.26 -2.50
N PHE A 198 -1.14 -8.54 -3.11
CA PHE A 198 -0.34 -9.00 -4.26
C PHE A 198 1.16 -9.17 -3.97
N TYR A 199 1.62 -8.75 -2.79
CA TYR A 199 2.99 -8.99 -2.31
C TYR A 199 2.92 -9.25 -0.80
N THR A 200 3.48 -10.38 -0.35
CA THR A 200 3.60 -10.72 1.07
C THR A 200 5.05 -11.08 1.42
N ALA A 201 5.60 -10.43 2.44
CA ALA A 201 6.97 -10.63 2.93
C ALA A 201 7.13 -10.06 4.36
N PRO A 202 8.12 -10.50 5.15
CA PRO A 202 8.94 -11.71 4.98
C PRO A 202 8.14 -12.99 5.28
N ILE A 203 8.51 -14.10 4.66
CA ILE A 203 8.03 -15.45 5.02
C ILE A 203 9.22 -16.33 5.35
N TYR A 204 9.38 -16.72 6.62
CA TYR A 204 10.49 -17.57 7.06
C TYR A 204 10.20 -19.08 6.94
N ASP A 205 8.94 -19.47 7.11
CA ASP A 205 8.45 -20.85 6.93
C ASP A 205 7.26 -20.85 5.96
N LEU A 206 7.43 -21.39 4.77
CA LEU A 206 6.39 -21.43 3.74
C LEU A 206 5.13 -22.20 4.16
N SER A 207 5.21 -23.11 5.14
CA SER A 207 4.06 -23.86 5.64
C SER A 207 3.09 -23.02 6.50
N CYS A 208 3.51 -21.82 6.90
CA CYS A 208 2.67 -20.85 7.61
C CYS A 208 1.61 -20.21 6.70
N ALA A 209 1.92 -20.07 5.41
CA ALA A 209 1.10 -19.40 4.42
C ALA A 209 0.19 -20.40 3.70
N THR A 210 -1.06 -20.01 3.46
CA THR A 210 -2.04 -20.85 2.78
C THR A 210 -3.01 -20.01 1.96
N GLU A 211 -3.59 -20.59 0.92
CA GLU A 211 -4.69 -19.98 0.17
C GLU A 211 -5.99 -20.75 0.37
N LYS A 212 -7.12 -20.03 0.49
CA LYS A 212 -8.47 -20.60 0.53
C LYS A 212 -9.40 -19.79 -0.36
N GLY A 213 -9.63 -20.26 -1.59
CA GLY A 213 -10.28 -19.44 -2.62
C GLY A 213 -9.41 -18.20 -2.89
N GLN A 214 -10.01 -17.01 -2.81
CA GLN A 214 -9.30 -15.74 -3.00
C GLN A 214 -8.56 -15.24 -1.74
N GLN A 215 -8.70 -15.93 -0.60
CA GLN A 215 -8.01 -15.54 0.63
C GLN A 215 -6.55 -15.98 0.60
N ARG A 216 -5.63 -15.02 0.78
CA ARG A 216 -4.18 -15.23 0.91
C ARG A 216 -3.81 -15.07 2.39
N LEU A 217 -3.70 -16.19 3.11
CA LEU A 217 -3.70 -16.22 4.58
C LEU A 217 -2.29 -16.46 5.13
N THR A 218 -1.83 -15.53 5.96
CA THR A 218 -0.50 -15.55 6.61
C THR A 218 -0.57 -15.36 8.14
N LYS A 219 -1.74 -15.53 8.75
CA LYS A 219 -1.95 -15.36 10.21
C LYS A 219 -1.03 -16.22 11.09
N ARG A 220 -0.54 -17.36 10.58
CA ARG A 220 0.36 -18.27 11.32
C ARG A 220 1.84 -17.98 11.08
N CYS A 221 2.14 -17.00 10.24
CA CYS A 221 3.51 -16.63 9.89
C CYS A 221 4.14 -15.80 11.00
N ASP A 222 5.46 -15.95 11.16
CA ASP A 222 6.25 -15.19 12.10
C ASP A 222 6.30 -13.71 11.67
N THR A 223 6.08 -12.82 12.64
CA THR A 223 6.08 -11.36 12.49
C THR A 223 7.13 -10.70 13.40
N GLU A 224 8.01 -11.47 14.03
CA GLU A 224 9.04 -10.95 14.93
C GLU A 224 10.24 -10.40 14.14
N GLY A 225 10.73 -9.22 14.55
CA GLY A 225 11.91 -8.63 13.94
C GLY A 225 13.21 -9.37 14.26
N ARG A 226 14.16 -9.32 13.32
CA ARG A 226 15.48 -9.97 13.42
C ARG A 226 16.62 -8.95 13.47
N ASP A 227 17.69 -9.30 14.18
CA ASP A 227 18.92 -8.48 14.24
C ASP A 227 19.79 -8.65 12.99
N SER A 228 19.69 -9.80 12.32
CA SER A 228 20.44 -10.14 11.11
C SER A 228 19.52 -10.71 10.05
N TYR A 229 19.99 -10.71 8.81
CA TYR A 229 19.30 -11.38 7.71
C TYR A 229 19.16 -12.88 8.01
N ASP A 230 17.92 -13.35 8.01
CA ASP A 230 17.56 -14.76 7.98
C ASP A 230 17.01 -15.11 6.59
N LYS A 231 17.17 -16.37 6.20
CA LYS A 231 16.59 -16.88 4.96
C LYS A 231 15.08 -16.62 4.96
N ALA A 232 14.62 -15.76 4.07
CA ALA A 232 13.22 -15.41 3.90
C ALA A 232 12.78 -15.57 2.44
N TYR A 233 11.49 -15.79 2.28
CA TYR A 233 10.80 -15.83 0.99
C TYR A 233 9.81 -14.69 0.91
N SER A 234 9.39 -14.37 -0.31
CA SER A 234 8.20 -13.58 -0.55
C SER A 234 7.26 -14.22 -1.55
N LEU A 235 5.98 -13.91 -1.39
CA LEU A 235 4.88 -14.40 -2.22
C LEU A 235 4.40 -13.26 -3.11
N HIS A 236 4.34 -13.51 -4.41
CA HIS A 236 3.89 -12.53 -5.40
C HIS A 236 2.77 -13.07 -6.27
N TRP A 237 1.81 -12.21 -6.59
CA TRP A 237 0.74 -12.51 -7.54
C TRP A 237 0.70 -11.45 -8.64
N GLN A 238 0.35 -11.88 -9.84
CA GLN A 238 0.18 -10.95 -10.96
C GLN A 238 -1.02 -10.04 -10.73
N ILE A 239 -0.85 -8.76 -11.06
CA ILE A 239 -1.91 -7.75 -11.07
C ILE A 239 -2.38 -7.60 -12.52
N SER A 240 -3.68 -7.80 -12.76
CA SER A 240 -4.31 -7.56 -14.06
C SER A 240 -4.08 -6.10 -14.49
N GLN A 241 -3.76 -5.86 -15.77
CA GLN A 241 -3.45 -4.49 -16.25
C GLN A 241 -4.62 -3.51 -16.07
N ASP A 242 -5.84 -4.03 -16.07
CA ASP A 242 -7.10 -3.29 -15.94
C ASP A 242 -7.75 -3.44 -14.55
N TRP A 243 -6.98 -3.81 -13.52
CA TRP A 243 -7.50 -4.05 -12.17
C TRP A 243 -8.26 -2.87 -11.55
N GLN A 244 -8.05 -1.64 -12.05
CA GLN A 244 -8.77 -0.45 -11.60
C GLN A 244 -10.21 -0.38 -12.12
N THR A 245 -10.53 -1.06 -13.23
CA THR A 245 -11.82 -0.97 -13.91
C THR A 245 -12.50 -2.31 -14.11
N ASN A 246 -11.75 -3.43 -14.04
CA ASN A 246 -12.32 -4.75 -14.21
C ASN A 246 -13.24 -5.15 -13.05
N ASN A 247 -13.98 -6.25 -13.22
CA ASN A 247 -14.94 -6.76 -12.23
C ASN A 247 -14.36 -7.89 -11.37
N GLU A 248 -13.06 -8.17 -11.40
CA GLU A 248 -12.47 -9.28 -10.63
C GLU A 248 -12.62 -9.07 -9.11
N TYR A 249 -12.67 -7.80 -8.69
CA TYR A 249 -12.77 -7.38 -7.30
C TYR A 249 -14.04 -7.83 -6.56
N VAL A 250 -15.09 -8.21 -7.30
CA VAL A 250 -16.33 -8.76 -6.72
C VAL A 250 -16.10 -10.10 -6.04
N THR A 251 -15.00 -10.79 -6.39
CA THR A 251 -14.59 -12.06 -5.77
C THR A 251 -13.54 -11.88 -4.68
N TRP A 252 -12.96 -10.69 -4.54
CA TRP A 252 -11.92 -10.44 -3.55
C TRP A 252 -12.48 -10.53 -2.13
N PRO A 253 -11.64 -10.90 -1.15
CA PRO A 253 -11.99 -10.77 0.26
C PRO A 253 -12.38 -9.34 0.61
N LYS A 254 -13.14 -9.19 1.70
CA LYS A 254 -13.37 -7.88 2.30
C LYS A 254 -12.15 -7.40 3.08
N SER A 255 -12.00 -6.09 3.17
CA SER A 255 -11.02 -5.45 4.05
C SER A 255 -11.27 -5.82 5.51
N VAL A 256 -10.20 -5.74 6.30
CA VAL A 256 -10.26 -5.86 7.75
C VAL A 256 -10.03 -4.49 8.36
N GLU A 257 -10.82 -4.14 9.37
CA GLU A 257 -10.66 -2.89 10.12
C GLU A 257 -9.64 -3.07 11.25
N PHE A 258 -8.78 -2.07 11.41
CA PHE A 258 -7.74 -2.00 12.44
C PHE A 258 -7.92 -0.73 13.27
N THR A 259 -7.53 -0.79 14.55
CA THR A 259 -7.59 0.36 15.46
C THR A 259 -6.39 1.28 15.27
N GLU A 260 -6.53 2.56 15.66
CA GLU A 260 -5.42 3.53 15.68
C GLU A 260 -4.19 3.01 16.47
N GLN A 261 -4.43 2.22 17.54
CA GLN A 261 -3.38 1.60 18.34
C GLN A 261 -2.65 0.49 17.58
N GLN A 262 -3.36 -0.29 16.76
CA GLN A 262 -2.75 -1.36 15.98
C GLN A 262 -1.84 -0.82 14.87
N ILE A 263 -2.20 0.32 14.27
CA ILE A 263 -1.40 1.02 13.25
C ILE A 263 -0.31 1.91 13.87
N GLY A 264 -0.46 2.34 15.13
CA GLY A 264 0.55 3.15 15.82
C GLY A 264 0.61 4.61 15.34
N VAL A 265 -0.56 5.23 15.15
CA VAL A 265 -0.68 6.62 14.63
C VAL A 265 -0.72 7.72 15.70
N ASP A 266 -0.69 7.35 16.98
CA ASP A 266 -0.87 8.23 18.14
C ASP A 266 0.16 9.38 18.24
N ASN A 267 1.32 9.23 17.61
CA ASN A 267 2.38 10.22 17.54
C ASN A 267 2.57 10.86 16.16
N LYS A 268 1.68 10.59 15.20
CA LYS A 268 1.79 11.09 13.82
C LYS A 268 0.94 12.34 13.64
N LYS A 269 1.57 13.53 13.62
CA LYS A 269 0.85 14.81 13.42
C LYS A 269 0.00 14.83 12.15
N ALA A 270 0.48 14.21 11.08
CA ALA A 270 -0.25 14.03 9.82
C ALA A 270 -1.64 13.40 9.98
N TYR A 271 -1.81 12.55 11.00
CA TYR A 271 -3.09 11.97 11.37
C TYR A 271 -3.74 12.73 12.53
N MET A 272 -3.00 12.95 13.62
CA MET A 272 -3.53 13.48 14.88
C MET A 272 -4.12 14.89 14.75
N ASN A 273 -3.57 15.73 13.87
CA ASN A 273 -4.10 17.08 13.62
C ASN A 273 -5.46 17.05 12.89
N PHE A 274 -5.81 15.93 12.25
CA PHE A 274 -6.95 15.80 11.35
C PHE A 274 -7.83 14.59 11.66
N GLN A 275 -7.82 14.07 12.89
CA GLN A 275 -8.64 12.90 13.26
C GLN A 275 -10.13 13.10 12.92
N GLN A 276 -10.64 14.33 12.97
CA GLN A 276 -12.02 14.63 12.60
C GLN A 276 -12.33 14.41 11.11
N GLN A 277 -11.34 14.52 10.23
CA GLN A 277 -11.47 14.18 8.80
C GLN A 277 -11.37 12.66 8.58
N PHE A 278 -10.88 11.90 9.55
CA PHE A 278 -10.69 10.45 9.45
C PHE A 278 -11.66 9.70 10.36
N SER A 279 -11.21 9.27 11.54
CA SER A 279 -12.04 8.52 12.48
C SER A 279 -13.27 9.30 12.96
N GLY A 280 -13.16 10.62 13.10
CA GLY A 280 -14.31 11.49 13.41
C GLY A 280 -15.36 11.58 12.30
N ALA A 281 -15.00 11.28 11.05
CA ALA A 281 -15.93 11.14 9.94
C ALA A 281 -16.58 9.73 9.87
N GLY A 282 -16.19 8.82 10.76
CA GLY A 282 -16.63 7.42 10.77
C GLY A 282 -15.79 6.48 9.91
N ALA A 283 -14.63 6.93 9.42
CA ALA A 283 -13.70 6.05 8.71
C ALA A 283 -12.92 5.16 9.67
N ALA A 284 -12.58 3.95 9.22
CA ALA A 284 -11.70 3.03 9.91
C ALA A 284 -10.40 2.83 9.11
N PHE A 285 -9.31 2.52 9.80
CA PHE A 285 -8.13 1.99 9.12
C PHE A 285 -8.46 0.63 8.55
N ILE A 286 -8.15 0.42 7.28
CA ILE A 286 -8.38 -0.83 6.57
C ILE A 286 -7.08 -1.40 6.01
N TRP A 287 -6.99 -2.72 6.01
CA TRP A 287 -5.99 -3.49 5.28
C TRP A 287 -6.58 -4.79 4.72
N SER A 288 -5.74 -5.64 4.14
CA SER A 288 -6.05 -7.06 3.93
C SER A 288 -6.08 -7.82 5.27
N SER A 289 -6.12 -9.15 5.22
CA SER A 289 -6.16 -9.99 6.42
C SER A 289 -4.90 -9.94 7.31
N ASN A 290 -3.79 -9.36 6.84
CA ASN A 290 -2.57 -9.24 7.61
C ASN A 290 -1.91 -7.88 7.41
N VAL A 291 -2.06 -6.99 8.39
CA VAL A 291 -1.51 -5.63 8.34
C VAL A 291 0.02 -5.57 8.38
N ILE A 292 0.69 -6.65 8.82
CA ILE A 292 2.15 -6.66 9.04
C ILE A 292 2.90 -7.23 7.82
N LEU A 293 2.37 -8.27 7.18
CA LEU A 293 3.12 -9.01 6.15
C LEU A 293 2.66 -8.70 4.73
N ASP A 294 1.48 -8.13 4.54
CA ASP A 294 0.93 -7.88 3.21
C ASP A 294 1.39 -6.50 2.73
N ASN A 295 2.49 -6.46 1.97
CA ASN A 295 3.21 -5.24 1.62
C ASN A 295 2.61 -4.48 0.42
N LEU A 296 1.83 -5.15 -0.43
CA LEU A 296 1.10 -4.54 -1.55
C LEU A 296 -0.34 -5.03 -1.51
N VAL A 297 -1.28 -4.12 -1.28
CA VAL A 297 -2.71 -4.41 -1.26
C VAL A 297 -3.43 -3.53 -2.27
N LEU A 298 -4.42 -4.09 -2.96
CA LEU A 298 -5.33 -3.34 -3.82
C LEU A 298 -6.71 -3.32 -3.17
N PHE A 299 -7.32 -2.13 -3.14
CA PHE A 299 -8.68 -1.93 -2.69
C PHE A 299 -9.60 -1.54 -3.84
N ARG A 300 -10.85 -1.99 -3.78
CA ARG A 300 -11.94 -1.59 -4.68
C ARG A 300 -13.23 -1.34 -3.89
N TYR A 301 -13.95 -0.29 -4.26
CA TYR A 301 -15.27 0.02 -3.71
C TYR A 301 -16.12 0.72 -4.75
N GLN A 302 -17.40 0.38 -4.81
CA GLN A 302 -18.36 1.04 -5.68
C GLN A 302 -19.25 1.96 -4.85
N VAL A 303 -19.15 3.26 -5.14
CA VAL A 303 -20.04 4.27 -4.58
C VAL A 303 -21.38 4.20 -5.31
N LYS A 304 -22.47 4.15 -4.55
CA LYS A 304 -23.84 4.07 -5.06
C LYS A 304 -24.42 5.44 -5.35
#